data_AF-A0AAT9LTE3-F1
#
_entry.id   AF-A0AAT9LTE3-F1
#
_cell.length_a   1.000
_cell.length_b   1.000
_cell.length_c   1.000
_cell.angle_alpha   90.00
_cell.angle_beta   90.00
_cell.angle_gamma   90.00
#
_symmetry.space_group_name_H-M   'P 1'
#
loop_
_entity.id
_entity.type
_entity.pdbx_description
1 polymer ?
#
loop_
_entity_poly.entity_id
_entity_poly.type
_entity_poly.pdbx_seq_one_letter_code
_entity_poly.pdbx_strand_id
1 'polypeptide(L)'
;MPWTLAELASVIGAEAVSSPGFVVTRPVPADSDDPAGLAFCANAKYLRQALAHGVGALILPPGLDADRPHLRCADPRLAFARFLELYRRPLPLAAGVHATAVIDPSASVDVSASIGPYAVVERGAVIGPRARCWAGMSPWPGTPASSITRCWVMT
;
A
#
# COMPACT_ATOMS: atom_id res chain seq x y z
N MET A 1 -9.13 3.03 -6.86
CA MET A 1 -9.68 3.42 -8.17
C MET A 1 -9.88 2.14 -8.95
N PRO A 2 -10.83 2.04 -9.89
CA PRO A 2 -10.87 0.91 -10.82
C PRO A 2 -9.71 1.01 -11.82
N TRP A 3 -9.10 -0.12 -12.17
CA TRP A 3 -8.10 -0.24 -13.23
C TRP A 3 -8.50 -1.33 -14.20
N THR A 4 -8.22 -1.15 -15.48
CA THR A 4 -8.36 -2.22 -16.46
C THR A 4 -7.20 -3.21 -16.37
N LEU A 5 -7.41 -4.46 -16.81
CA LEU A 5 -6.35 -5.46 -16.89
C LEU A 5 -5.18 -4.99 -17.77
N ALA A 6 -5.47 -4.31 -18.89
CA ALA A 6 -4.45 -3.75 -19.77
C ALA A 6 -3.59 -2.66 -19.10
N GLU A 7 -4.21 -1.76 -18.35
CA GLU A 7 -3.49 -0.73 -17.57
C GLU A 7 -2.63 -1.39 -16.50
N LEU A 8 -3.21 -2.33 -15.74
CA LEU A 8 -2.48 -3.04 -14.70
C LEU A 8 -1.27 -3.80 -15.26
N ALA A 9 -1.44 -4.48 -16.40
CA ALA A 9 -0.38 -5.17 -17.11
C ALA A 9 0.82 -4.24 -17.38
N SER A 10 0.53 -3.05 -17.90
CA SER A 10 1.56 -2.04 -18.23
C SER A 10 2.26 -1.49 -16.99
N VAL A 11 1.54 -1.28 -15.87
CA VAL A 11 2.13 -0.71 -14.65
C VAL A 11 2.91 -1.75 -13.84
N ILE A 12 2.40 -2.97 -13.71
CA ILE A 12 3.04 -4.01 -12.89
C ILE A 12 4.12 -4.79 -13.65
N GLY A 13 4.18 -4.64 -14.98
CA GLY A 13 5.10 -5.39 -15.85
C GLY A 13 4.64 -6.82 -16.08
N ALA A 14 3.35 -6.99 -16.37
CA ALA A 14 2.73 -8.27 -16.71
C ALA A 14 2.13 -8.21 -18.11
N GLU A 15 1.80 -9.36 -18.66
CA GLU A 15 1.12 -9.52 -19.94
C GLU A 15 -0.36 -9.82 -19.70
N ALA A 16 -1.26 -9.06 -20.31
CA ALA A 16 -2.69 -9.35 -20.26
C ALA A 16 -3.03 -10.41 -21.31
N VAL A 17 -3.28 -11.64 -20.84
CA VAL A 17 -3.55 -12.79 -21.73
C VAL A 17 -5.03 -12.88 -22.07
N SER A 18 -5.91 -12.61 -21.09
CA SER A 18 -7.37 -12.73 -21.26
C SER A 18 -8.10 -11.47 -20.80
N SER A 19 -9.12 -11.09 -21.58
CA SER A 19 -10.06 -9.99 -21.30
C SER A 19 -9.41 -8.67 -20.82
N PRO A 20 -8.59 -8.01 -21.66
CA PRO A 20 -7.86 -6.79 -21.28
C PRO A 20 -8.76 -5.62 -20.80
N GLY A 21 -10.03 -5.60 -21.20
CA GLY A 21 -11.03 -4.62 -20.77
C GLY A 21 -11.69 -4.90 -19.41
N PHE A 22 -11.35 -6.02 -18.75
CA PHE A 22 -11.91 -6.34 -17.43
C PHE A 22 -11.41 -5.35 -16.37
N VAL A 23 -12.32 -4.91 -15.51
CA VAL A 23 -12.04 -3.88 -14.50
C VAL A 23 -11.81 -4.53 -13.13
N VAL A 24 -10.63 -4.28 -12.58
CA VAL A 24 -10.22 -4.67 -11.24
C VAL A 24 -10.31 -3.47 -10.31
N THR A 25 -10.82 -3.67 -9.10
CA THR A 25 -10.99 -2.59 -8.12
C THR A 25 -10.12 -2.71 -6.88
N ARG A 26 -9.80 -3.92 -6.43
CA ARG A 26 -9.11 -4.15 -5.16
C ARG A 26 -8.28 -5.44 -5.17
N PRO A 27 -7.20 -5.51 -4.36
CA PRO A 27 -6.48 -6.73 -4.09
C PRO A 27 -7.29 -7.64 -3.17
N VAL A 28 -7.39 -8.92 -3.51
CA VAL A 28 -8.08 -9.94 -2.70
C VAL A 28 -7.22 -11.20 -2.57
N PRO A 29 -7.38 -11.98 -1.49
CA PRO A 29 -6.76 -13.29 -1.41
C PRO A 29 -7.47 -14.28 -2.36
N ALA A 30 -6.79 -15.39 -2.67
CA ALA A 30 -7.25 -16.40 -3.63
C ALA A 30 -8.51 -17.17 -3.17
N ASP A 31 -8.90 -17.04 -1.91
CA ASP A 31 -10.07 -17.68 -1.29
C ASP A 31 -11.28 -16.74 -1.14
N SER A 32 -11.25 -15.58 -1.81
CA SER A 32 -12.35 -14.61 -1.75
C SER A 32 -13.34 -14.75 -2.89
N ASP A 33 -14.63 -14.59 -2.58
CA ASP A 33 -15.71 -14.50 -3.58
C ASP A 33 -15.94 -13.04 -4.00
N ASP A 34 -14.94 -12.46 -4.66
CA ASP A 34 -14.99 -11.07 -5.13
C ASP A 34 -14.83 -10.97 -6.65
N PRO A 35 -15.91 -10.75 -7.40
CA PRO A 35 -15.88 -10.69 -8.86
C PRO A 35 -15.17 -9.45 -9.40
N ALA A 36 -14.83 -8.46 -8.57
CA ALA A 36 -14.03 -7.29 -8.98
C ALA A 36 -12.63 -7.26 -8.34
N GLY A 37 -12.26 -8.34 -7.67
CA GLY A 37 -10.99 -8.51 -6.99
C GLY A 37 -9.89 -9.10 -7.89
N LEU A 38 -8.65 -8.74 -7.60
CA LEU A 38 -7.46 -9.34 -8.20
C LEU A 38 -6.69 -10.16 -7.14
N ALA A 39 -6.52 -11.44 -7.42
CA ALA A 39 -5.70 -12.34 -6.62
C ALA A 39 -4.44 -12.76 -7.38
N PHE A 40 -3.36 -13.09 -6.67
CA PHE A 40 -2.20 -13.72 -7.27
C PHE A 40 -2.21 -15.22 -6.94
N CYS A 41 -1.75 -16.05 -7.88
CA CYS A 41 -1.59 -17.48 -7.67
C CYS A 41 -0.15 -17.86 -7.99
N ALA A 42 0.66 -18.12 -6.96
CA ALA A 42 2.04 -18.54 -7.17
C ALA A 42 2.17 -19.99 -7.70
N ASN A 43 1.20 -20.85 -7.37
CA ASN A 43 1.22 -22.28 -7.68
C ASN A 43 -0.16 -22.76 -8.15
N ALA A 44 -0.21 -23.92 -8.82
CA ALA A 44 -1.45 -24.57 -9.27
C ALA A 44 -2.45 -24.88 -8.13
N LYS A 45 -1.98 -25.01 -6.88
CA LYS A 45 -2.85 -25.16 -5.70
C LYS A 45 -3.69 -23.89 -5.47
N TYR A 46 -3.05 -22.73 -5.50
CA TYR A 46 -3.72 -21.44 -5.33
C TYR A 46 -4.63 -21.11 -6.51
N LEU A 47 -4.22 -21.50 -7.72
CA LEU A 47 -5.08 -21.39 -8.90
C LEU A 47 -6.38 -22.19 -8.73
N ARG A 48 -6.29 -23.45 -8.26
CA ARG A 48 -7.49 -24.27 -7.99
C ARG A 48 -8.39 -23.65 -6.92
N GLN A 49 -7.82 -23.05 -5.87
CA GLN A 49 -8.61 -22.29 -4.89
C GLN A 49 -9.29 -21.08 -5.55
N ALA A 50 -8.55 -20.26 -6.28
CA ALA A 50 -9.10 -19.06 -6.91
C ALA A 50 -10.17 -19.36 -7.97
N LEU A 51 -10.08 -20.51 -8.66
CA LEU A 51 -11.11 -20.98 -9.58
C LEU A 51 -12.34 -21.56 -8.86
N ALA A 52 -12.16 -22.16 -7.69
CA ALA A 52 -13.27 -22.62 -6.85
C ALA A 52 -14.03 -21.44 -6.22
N HIS A 53 -13.34 -20.33 -5.95
CA HIS A 53 -13.91 -19.09 -5.45
C HIS A 53 -14.27 -18.12 -6.58
N GLY A 54 -15.09 -17.11 -6.32
CA GLY A 54 -15.61 -16.14 -7.26
C GLY A 54 -14.67 -14.98 -7.62
N VAL A 55 -13.35 -15.15 -7.55
CA VAL A 55 -12.38 -14.09 -7.86
C VAL A 55 -12.48 -13.63 -9.32
N GLY A 56 -12.56 -12.31 -9.53
CA GLY A 56 -12.69 -11.69 -10.83
C GLY A 56 -11.48 -11.85 -11.76
N ALA A 57 -10.28 -11.53 -11.29
CA ALA A 57 -9.05 -11.62 -12.08
C ALA A 57 -7.87 -12.23 -11.32
N LEU A 58 -6.94 -12.84 -12.06
CA LEU A 58 -5.80 -13.58 -11.50
C LEU A 58 -4.44 -13.08 -12.01
N ILE A 59 -3.40 -13.17 -11.20
CA ILE A 59 -1.99 -13.02 -11.62
C ILE A 59 -1.33 -14.39 -11.56
N LEU A 60 -0.82 -14.87 -12.69
CA LEU A 60 -0.26 -16.21 -12.86
C LEU A 60 1.22 -16.17 -13.32
N PRO A 61 2.03 -17.14 -12.90
CA PRO A 61 3.36 -17.35 -13.46
C PRO A 61 3.28 -17.88 -14.90
N PRO A 62 4.37 -17.76 -15.69
CA PRO A 62 4.47 -18.43 -16.98
C PRO A 62 4.30 -19.95 -16.81
N GLY A 63 3.49 -20.57 -17.67
CA GLY A 63 3.18 -22.00 -17.62
C GLY A 63 1.89 -22.38 -16.90
N LEU A 64 1.20 -21.42 -16.27
CA LEU A 64 -0.18 -21.60 -15.79
C LEU A 64 -1.15 -20.80 -16.66
N ASP A 65 -2.33 -21.38 -16.82
CA ASP A 65 -3.43 -20.78 -17.57
C ASP A 65 -4.75 -20.98 -16.80
N ALA A 66 -5.70 -20.08 -17.04
CA ALA A 66 -6.99 -20.06 -16.36
C ALA A 66 -8.08 -19.58 -17.31
N ASP A 67 -9.26 -20.22 -17.24
CA ASP A 67 -10.47 -19.79 -17.95
C ASP A 67 -11.14 -18.59 -17.26
N ARG A 68 -10.32 -17.61 -16.89
CA ARG A 68 -10.69 -16.35 -16.25
C ARG A 68 -9.76 -15.23 -16.70
N PRO A 69 -10.19 -13.96 -16.60
CA PRO A 69 -9.33 -12.81 -16.84
C PRO A 69 -8.04 -12.91 -16.01
N HIS A 70 -6.88 -12.96 -16.66
CA HIS A 70 -5.61 -13.13 -15.94
C HIS A 70 -4.43 -12.41 -16.60
N LEU A 71 -3.48 -12.03 -15.75
CA LEU A 71 -2.19 -11.46 -16.09
C LEU A 71 -1.10 -12.51 -15.94
N ARG A 72 -0.17 -12.57 -16.89
CA ARG A 72 0.99 -13.45 -16.85
C ARG A 72 2.24 -12.65 -16.52
N CYS A 73 2.98 -13.07 -15.52
CA CYS A 73 4.20 -12.40 -15.08
C CYS A 73 5.23 -13.41 -14.59
N ALA A 74 6.52 -13.18 -14.86
CA ALA A 74 7.60 -14.03 -14.35
C ALA A 74 7.59 -14.14 -12.82
N ASP A 75 7.31 -13.03 -12.12
CA ASP A 75 7.23 -12.96 -10.66
C ASP A 75 5.86 -12.45 -10.18
N PRO A 76 4.86 -13.34 -10.03
CA PRO A 76 3.52 -12.97 -9.57
C PRO A 76 3.50 -12.25 -8.22
N ARG A 77 4.43 -12.62 -7.33
CA ARG A 77 4.57 -12.00 -6.00
C ARG A 77 5.01 -10.55 -6.10
N LEU A 78 5.96 -10.24 -6.98
CA LEU A 78 6.45 -8.88 -7.20
C LEU A 78 5.39 -8.03 -7.89
N ALA A 79 4.72 -8.57 -8.91
CA ALA A 79 3.61 -7.90 -9.59
C ALA A 79 2.49 -7.54 -8.60
N PHE A 80 2.13 -8.46 -7.71
CA PHE A 80 1.14 -8.19 -6.66
C PHE A 80 1.62 -7.14 -5.65
N ALA A 81 2.89 -7.16 -5.25
CA ALA A 81 3.45 -6.12 -4.37
C ALA A 81 3.36 -4.72 -5.01
N ARG A 82 3.68 -4.59 -6.30
CA ARG A 82 3.51 -3.34 -7.06
C ARG A 82 2.05 -2.91 -7.10
N PHE A 83 1.13 -3.86 -7.33
CA PHE A 83 -0.30 -3.56 -7.29
C PHE A 83 -0.76 -3.07 -5.91
N LEU A 84 -0.26 -3.67 -4.83
CA LEU A 84 -0.52 -3.19 -3.47
C LEU A 84 0.01 -1.77 -3.28
N GLU A 85 1.18 -1.43 -3.80
CA GLU A 85 1.72 -0.06 -3.73
C GLU A 85 0.85 0.95 -4.48
N LEU A 86 0.30 0.59 -5.64
CA LEU A 86 -0.66 1.43 -6.37
C LEU A 86 -1.99 1.58 -5.62
N TYR A 87 -2.46 0.50 -4.99
CA TYR A 87 -3.70 0.50 -4.23
C TYR A 87 -3.58 1.29 -2.91
N ARG A 88 -2.38 1.32 -2.32
CA ARG A 88 -2.11 2.06 -1.08
C ARG A 88 -2.41 3.54 -1.31
N ARG A 89 -3.57 3.99 -0.81
CA ARG A 89 -3.80 5.41 -0.60
C ARG A 89 -2.84 5.88 0.49
N PRO A 90 -1.94 6.84 0.23
CA PRO A 90 -1.30 7.55 1.31
C PRO A 90 -2.43 8.20 2.11
N LEU A 91 -2.53 7.85 3.39
CA LEU A 91 -3.39 8.57 4.32
C LEU A 91 -3.04 10.07 4.19
N PRO A 92 -4.03 10.94 3.93
CA PRO A 92 -3.78 12.36 3.78
C PRO A 92 -3.45 12.94 5.15
N LEU A 93 -2.18 12.92 5.51
CA LEU A 93 -1.65 13.89 6.46
C LEU A 93 -1.47 15.16 5.65
N ALA A 94 -2.26 16.19 5.96
CA ALA A 94 -1.99 17.52 5.43
C ALA A 94 -0.56 17.89 5.81
N ALA A 95 0.21 18.39 4.84
CA ALA A 95 1.53 18.93 5.12
C ALA A 95 1.40 20.08 6.12
N GLY A 96 2.29 20.14 7.10
CA GLY A 96 2.26 21.15 8.15
C GLY A 96 1.72 20.65 9.50
N VAL A 97 1.46 21.61 10.38
CA VAL A 97 1.12 21.37 11.77
C VAL A 97 -0.39 21.53 11.96
N HIS A 98 -1.05 20.49 12.47
CA HIS A 98 -2.46 20.60 12.85
C HIS A 98 -2.63 21.61 13.99
N ALA A 99 -3.68 22.43 13.95
CA ALA A 99 -3.91 23.52 14.92
C ALA A 99 -4.02 23.04 16.39
N THR A 100 -4.35 21.77 16.61
CA THR A 100 -4.44 21.16 17.96
C THR A 100 -3.13 20.50 18.42
N ALA A 101 -2.06 20.55 17.63
CA ALA A 101 -0.75 20.06 18.04
C ALA A 101 -0.10 21.04 19.02
N VAL A 102 0.53 20.51 20.07
CA VAL A 102 1.26 21.30 21.06
C VAL A 102 2.75 21.13 20.78
N ILE A 103 3.40 22.21 20.35
CA ILE A 103 4.82 22.20 20.02
C ILE A 103 5.55 23.11 20.99
N ASP A 104 6.56 22.57 21.68
CA ASP A 104 7.46 23.37 22.50
C ASP A 104 8.22 24.36 21.61
N PRO A 105 8.34 25.65 21.97
CA PRO A 105 9.04 26.65 21.16
C PRO A 105 10.52 26.35 20.89
N SER A 106 11.16 25.47 21.69
CA SER A 106 12.54 25.03 21.49
C SER A 106 12.67 23.85 20.51
N ALA A 107 11.56 23.28 20.05
CA ALA A 107 11.57 22.19 19.07
C ALA A 107 11.81 22.75 17.66
N SER A 108 12.53 21.98 16.84
CA SER A 108 12.77 22.27 15.44
C SER A 108 11.93 21.34 14.57
N VAL A 109 11.01 21.90 13.79
CA VAL A 109 10.13 21.15 12.90
C VAL A 109 10.32 21.65 11.47
N ASP A 110 10.72 20.75 10.57
CA ASP A 110 10.82 21.07 9.16
C ASP A 110 9.44 21.35 8.55
N VAL A 111 9.36 22.34 7.64
CA VAL A 111 8.10 22.75 6.98
C VAL A 111 7.45 21.62 6.16
N SER A 112 8.25 20.64 5.71
CA SER A 112 7.76 19.47 4.98
C SER A 112 7.28 18.33 5.89
N ALA A 113 7.40 18.48 7.21
CA ALA A 113 6.86 17.53 8.17
C ALA A 113 5.33 17.64 8.26
N SER A 114 4.68 16.55 8.66
CA SER A 114 3.23 16.51 8.89
C SER A 114 2.95 16.09 10.33
N ILE A 115 2.34 16.99 11.11
CA ILE A 115 2.02 16.77 12.52
C ILE A 115 0.50 16.67 12.66
N GLY A 116 0.03 15.49 13.06
CA GLY A 116 -1.39 15.19 13.26
C GLY A 116 -2.01 15.87 14.49
N PRO A 117 -3.35 15.84 14.61
CA PRO A 117 -4.07 16.44 15.74
C PRO A 117 -3.63 15.83 17.08
N TYR A 118 -3.51 16.66 18.12
CA TYR A 118 -3.11 16.25 19.47
C TYR A 118 -1.72 15.61 19.60
N ALA A 119 -0.84 15.77 18.60
CA ALA A 119 0.56 15.43 18.77
C ALA A 119 1.24 16.43 19.72
N VAL A 120 2.11 15.93 20.60
CA VAL A 120 2.90 16.76 21.52
C VAL A 120 4.36 16.64 21.12
N VAL A 121 4.99 17.76 20.77
CA VAL A 121 6.42 17.83 20.45
C VAL A 121 7.13 18.47 21.63
N GLU A 122 7.94 17.68 22.34
CA GLU A 122 8.64 18.10 23.54
C GLU A 122 9.86 19.00 23.24
N ARG A 123 10.38 19.63 24.30
CA ARG A 123 11.57 20.48 24.24
C ARG A 123 12.76 19.79 23.56
N GLY A 124 13.44 20.51 22.67
CA GLY A 124 14.61 20.01 21.96
C GLY A 124 14.36 18.88 20.96
N ALA A 125 13.10 18.53 20.67
CA ALA A 125 12.79 17.58 19.61
C ALA A 125 13.13 18.17 18.23
N VAL A 126 13.67 17.32 17.35
CA VAL A 126 14.02 17.68 15.97
C VAL A 126 13.26 16.78 15.02
N ILE A 127 12.28 17.34 14.32
CA ILE A 127 11.45 16.65 13.32
C ILE A 127 12.01 16.97 11.93
N GLY A 128 12.63 15.96 11.32
CA GLY A 128 13.26 16.08 10.00
C GLY A 128 12.28 16.19 8.83
N PRO A 129 12.79 16.48 7.62
CA PRO A 129 11.98 16.66 6.43
C PRO A 129 11.19 15.39 6.08
N ARG A 130 9.94 15.56 5.64
CA ARG A 130 8.98 14.50 5.31
C ARG A 130 8.61 13.54 6.45
N ALA A 131 8.95 13.88 7.70
CA ALA A 131 8.50 13.13 8.87
C ALA A 131 6.97 13.23 9.04
N ARG A 132 6.35 12.15 9.55
CA ARG A 132 4.91 12.05 9.75
C ARG A 132 4.60 11.60 11.18
N CYS A 133 4.03 12.50 11.97
CA CYS A 133 3.61 12.24 13.35
C CYS A 133 2.09 12.05 13.40
N TRP A 134 1.62 10.90 13.88
CA TRP A 134 0.20 10.58 14.00
C TRP A 134 -0.41 11.15 15.28
N ALA A 135 -1.75 11.26 15.30
CA ALA A 135 -2.50 11.72 16.45
C ALA A 135 -2.27 10.81 17.66
N GLY A 136 -1.93 11.41 18.82
CA GLY A 136 -1.68 10.67 20.07
C GLY A 136 -0.27 10.08 20.23
N MET A 137 0.67 10.38 19.34
CA MET A 137 2.09 10.01 19.54
C MET A 137 2.85 11.12 20.27
N SER A 138 3.36 10.80 21.46
CA SER A 138 4.42 11.56 22.11
C SER A 138 5.79 10.96 21.71
N PRO A 139 6.75 11.76 21.22
CA PRO A 139 8.13 11.30 21.08
C PRO A 139 8.70 11.00 22.47
N TRP A 140 9.43 9.89 22.59
CA TRP A 140 10.08 9.50 23.84
C TRP A 140 11.23 10.46 24.17
N PRO A 141 11.43 10.87 25.44
CA PRO A 141 12.46 11.83 25.80
C PRO A 141 13.86 11.28 25.44
N GLY A 142 14.63 12.07 24.68
CA GLY A 142 16.03 11.79 24.34
C GLY A 142 16.30 11.13 22.98
N THR A 143 15.29 10.87 22.15
CA THR A 143 15.52 10.27 20.81
C THR A 143 15.54 11.32 19.72
N PRO A 144 16.67 11.57 19.03
CA PRO A 144 16.67 12.41 17.84
C PRO A 144 15.92 11.71 16.70
N ALA A 145 14.79 12.28 16.27
CA ALA A 145 13.95 11.75 15.19
C ALA A 145 14.54 12.05 13.79
N SER A 146 15.86 11.96 13.64
CA SER A 146 16.58 12.32 12.41
C SER A 146 16.57 11.22 11.33
N SER A 147 15.92 10.07 11.56
CA SER A 147 15.85 9.01 10.53
C SER A 147 14.63 8.09 10.58
N ILE A 148 13.56 8.43 11.31
CA ILE A 148 12.38 7.56 11.34
C ILE A 148 11.47 7.83 10.13
N THR A 149 11.83 7.21 9.01
CA THR A 149 11.02 7.18 7.77
C THR A 149 9.81 6.24 7.90
N ARG A 150 9.70 5.44 8.97
CA ARG A 150 8.48 4.68 9.32
C ARG A 150 8.46 4.43 10.83
N CYS A 151 7.63 5.14 11.61
CA CYS A 151 7.33 4.71 12.97
C CYS A 151 6.44 3.47 12.90
N TRP A 152 7.05 2.28 12.88
CA TRP A 152 6.38 1.03 13.20
C TRP A 152 6.31 0.90 14.73
N VAL A 153 5.13 0.60 15.25
CA VAL A 153 5.02 -0.09 16.55
C VAL A 153 5.18 -1.57 16.26
N MET A 154 6.19 -2.21 16.83
CA MET A 154 6.11 -3.64 17.14
C MET A 154 7.12 -4.01 18.23
N THR A 155 6.56 -4.37 19.39
CA THR A 155 7.13 -4.99 20.61
C THR A 155 8.33 -4.34 21.27
#